data_AF-A0A7K3YED8-F1
#
_entry.id   AF-A0A7K3YED8-F1
#
_cell.length_a   1.000
_cell.length_b   1.000
_cell.length_c   1.000
_cell.angle_alpha   90.00
_cell.angle_beta   90.00
_cell.angle_gamma   90.00
#
_symmetry.space_group_name_H-M   'P 1'
#
loop_
_entity.id
_entity.type
_entity.pdbx_description
1 polymer ?
#
loop_
_entity_poly.entity_id
_entity_poly.type
_entity_poly.pdbx_seq_one_letter_code
_entity_poly.pdbx_strand_id
1 'polypeptide(L)'
;MEEFTVEEVIGYQIEIIRASGVEEDQGLEGRLLNPGNLDFVITASNDISDPFKRAAFVLHGLVTGHPFVQGNKRIAFLLAALILLRNDTSLQAPMRRTTAWYGKLPKAGSCGKNY
;
A
#
# COMPACT_ATOMS: atom_id res chain seq x y z
N MET A 1 -16.08 1.30 9.29
CA MET A 1 -14.67 1.17 8.89
C MET A 1 -14.25 -0.22 9.30
N GLU A 2 -13.60 -0.99 8.42
CA GLU A 2 -13.10 -2.31 8.79
C GLU A 2 -11.85 -2.15 9.68
N GLU A 3 -11.89 -2.78 10.86
CA GLU A 3 -10.80 -2.80 11.82
C GLU A 3 -9.81 -3.91 11.45
N PHE A 4 -8.52 -3.70 11.73
CA PHE A 4 -7.53 -4.76 11.64
C PHE A 4 -7.26 -5.30 13.04
N THR A 5 -7.06 -6.61 13.16
CA THR A 5 -6.53 -7.22 14.37
C THR A 5 -5.05 -7.52 14.22
N VAL A 6 -4.34 -7.65 15.35
CA VAL A 6 -2.92 -8.02 15.35
C VAL A 6 -2.71 -9.39 14.70
N GLU A 7 -3.61 -10.34 14.98
CA GLU A 7 -3.57 -11.69 14.44
C GLU A 7 -3.76 -11.71 12.92
N GLU A 8 -4.66 -10.89 12.38
CA GLU A 8 -4.87 -10.76 10.94
C GLU A 8 -3.60 -10.25 10.26
N VAL A 9 -2.95 -9.25 10.85
CA VAL A 9 -1.72 -8.65 10.34
C VAL A 9 -0.56 -9.65 10.37
N ILE A 10 -0.44 -10.45 11.45
CA ILE A 10 0.53 -11.54 11.53
C ILE A 10 0.24 -12.57 10.43
N GLY A 11 -1.03 -12.91 10.19
CA GLY A 11 -1.44 -13.79 9.10
C GLY A 11 -0.97 -13.30 7.73
N TYR A 12 -1.19 -12.02 7.43
CA TYR A 12 -0.70 -11.42 6.18
C TYR A 12 0.82 -11.46 6.07
N GLN A 13 1.55 -11.21 7.17
CA GLN A 13 3.01 -11.26 7.15
C GLN A 13 3.50 -12.69 6.89
N ILE A 14 2.87 -13.71 7.49
CA ILE A 14 3.19 -15.12 7.24
C ILE A 14 3.07 -15.44 5.75
N GLU A 15 1.96 -15.05 5.12
CA GLU A 15 1.73 -15.29 3.70
C GLU A 15 2.73 -14.53 2.81
N ILE A 16 3.06 -13.27 3.15
CA ILE A 16 4.08 -12.49 2.42
C ILE A 16 5.46 -13.17 2.47
N ILE A 17 5.88 -13.64 3.64
CA ILE A 17 7.19 -14.28 3.81
C ILE A 17 7.23 -15.60 3.05
N ARG A 18 6.20 -16.44 3.19
CA ARG A 18 6.10 -17.73 2.49
C ARG A 18 6.11 -17.57 0.97
N ALA A 19 5.48 -16.52 0.45
CA ALA A 19 5.42 -16.24 -0.98
C ALA A 19 6.67 -15.53 -1.54
N SER A 20 7.60 -15.10 -0.68
CA SER A 20 8.72 -14.22 -1.10
C SER A 20 9.75 -14.90 -2.00
N GLY A 21 10.01 -16.19 -1.79
CA GLY A 21 11.12 -16.92 -2.42
C GLY A 21 12.52 -16.42 -2.05
N VAL A 22 12.64 -15.50 -1.07
CA VAL A 22 13.91 -14.91 -0.62
C VAL A 22 14.54 -15.85 0.41
N GLU A 23 15.84 -16.14 0.29
CA GLU A 23 16.54 -17.07 1.18
C GLU A 23 16.55 -16.55 2.63
N GLU A 24 16.76 -15.24 2.79
CA GLU A 24 16.80 -14.55 4.09
C GLU A 24 15.44 -14.52 4.80
N ASP A 25 14.35 -14.81 4.09
CA ASP A 25 13.00 -14.86 4.65
C ASP A 25 12.63 -16.25 5.21
N GLN A 26 13.41 -17.29 4.89
CA GLN A 26 13.07 -18.67 5.24
C GLN A 26 13.01 -18.89 6.76
N GLY A 27 11.88 -19.39 7.26
CA GLY A 27 11.65 -19.67 8.68
C GLY A 27 11.35 -18.43 9.54
N LEU A 28 11.19 -17.26 8.91
CA LEU A 28 10.90 -16.00 9.58
C LEU A 28 9.42 -15.58 9.49
N GLU A 29 8.56 -16.47 9.01
CA GLU A 29 7.12 -16.25 8.98
C GLU A 29 6.56 -16.09 10.40
N GLY A 30 5.81 -15.02 10.63
CA GLY A 30 5.22 -14.69 11.92
C GLY A 30 6.21 -14.32 13.03
N ARG A 31 7.52 -14.22 12.73
CA ARG A 31 8.54 -13.89 13.74
C ARG A 31 8.48 -12.42 14.13
N LEU A 32 8.05 -12.14 15.35
CA LEU A 32 8.01 -10.81 15.93
C LEU A 32 9.35 -10.46 16.59
N LEU A 33 9.81 -9.24 16.32
CA LEU A 33 10.93 -8.60 16.99
C LEU A 33 10.44 -7.68 18.12
N ASN A 34 9.40 -6.89 17.85
CA ASN A 34 8.81 -5.96 18.81
C ASN A 34 7.27 -6.06 18.78
N PRO A 35 6.68 -6.98 19.56
CA PRO A 35 5.23 -7.19 19.57
C PRO A 35 4.46 -5.97 20.10
N GLY A 36 5.04 -5.22 21.05
CA GLY A 36 4.40 -4.03 21.62
C GLY A 36 4.23 -2.90 20.59
N ASN A 37 5.18 -2.75 19.66
CA ASN A 37 5.03 -1.81 18.55
C ASN A 37 3.91 -2.23 17.60
N LEU A 38 3.79 -3.52 17.29
CA LEU A 38 2.71 -4.02 16.44
C LEU A 38 1.35 -3.74 17.06
N ASP A 39 1.18 -4.12 18.33
CA ASP A 39 -0.04 -3.92 19.08
C ASP A 39 -0.45 -2.44 19.12
N PHE A 40 0.49 -1.55 19.44
CA PHE A 40 0.26 -0.12 19.46
C PHE A 40 -0.16 0.43 18.09
N VAL A 41 0.59 0.11 17.02
CA VAL A 41 0.31 0.65 15.69
C VAL A 41 -1.05 0.19 15.19
N ILE A 42 -1.41 -1.09 15.37
CA ILE A 42 -2.69 -1.62 14.92
C ILE A 42 -3.85 -1.02 15.72
N THR A 43 -3.77 -1.07 17.05
CA THR A 43 -4.81 -0.54 17.94
C THR A 43 -5.03 0.95 17.70
N ALA A 44 -3.97 1.77 17.74
CA ALA A 44 -4.08 3.21 17.53
C ALA A 44 -4.58 3.57 16.11
N SER A 45 -4.29 2.74 15.10
CA SER A 45 -4.75 3.00 13.73
C SER A 45 -6.26 2.84 13.57
N ASN A 46 -6.90 1.96 14.35
CA ASN A 46 -8.33 1.70 14.23
C ASN A 46 -9.17 2.93 14.63
N ASP A 47 -8.64 3.80 15.48
CA ASP A 47 -9.28 5.06 15.88
C ASP A 47 -9.14 6.19 14.83
N ILE A 48 -8.31 6.00 13.79
CA ILE A 48 -8.06 7.03 12.77
C ILE A 48 -9.13 6.95 11.66
N SER A 49 -10.06 7.91 11.68
CA SER A 49 -11.20 7.94 10.75
C SER A 49 -10.85 8.30 9.29
N ASP A 50 -9.81 9.09 9.05
CA ASP A 50 -9.37 9.47 7.71
C ASP A 50 -8.51 8.34 7.11
N PRO A 51 -8.92 7.71 5.99
CA PRO A 51 -8.22 6.56 5.44
C PRO A 51 -6.81 6.88 4.94
N PHE A 52 -6.56 8.10 4.46
CA PHE A 52 -5.22 8.51 4.02
C PHE A 52 -4.30 8.70 5.23
N LYS A 53 -4.80 9.31 6.31
CA LYS A 53 -4.04 9.43 7.56
C LYS A 53 -3.79 8.07 8.19
N ARG A 54 -4.79 7.19 8.21
CA ARG A 54 -4.67 5.83 8.74
C ARG A 54 -3.64 5.02 7.96
N ALA A 55 -3.69 5.08 6.63
CA ALA A 55 -2.71 4.41 5.77
C ALA A 55 -1.29 4.95 5.99
N ALA A 56 -1.11 6.27 6.07
CA ALA A 56 0.20 6.88 6.33
C ALA A 56 0.73 6.53 7.73
N PHE A 57 -0.13 6.51 8.75
CA PHE A 57 0.21 6.15 10.12
C PHE A 57 0.71 4.71 10.21
N VAL A 58 -0.04 3.74 9.65
CA VAL A 58 0.35 2.33 9.65
C VAL A 58 1.62 2.10 8.84
N LEU A 59 1.73 2.72 7.66
CA LEU A 59 2.92 2.62 6.82
C LEU A 59 4.17 3.08 7.57
N HIS A 60 4.09 4.26 8.20
CA HIS A 60 5.21 4.81 8.96
C HIS A 60 5.53 3.96 10.19
N GLY A 61 4.52 3.63 11.01
CA GLY A 61 4.70 2.94 12.29
C GLY A 61 5.27 1.53 12.16
N LEU A 62 4.90 0.80 11.10
CA LEU A 62 5.46 -0.53 10.84
C LEU A 62 6.88 -0.46 10.25
N VAL A 63 7.16 0.53 9.40
CA VAL A 63 8.50 0.69 8.81
C VAL A 63 9.50 1.19 9.82
N THR A 64 9.15 2.10 10.73
CA THR A 64 10.10 2.62 11.73
C THR A 64 10.20 1.72 12.96
N GLY A 65 9.07 1.19 13.42
CA GLY A 65 9.02 0.37 14.64
C GLY A 65 9.50 -1.08 14.46
N HIS A 66 9.64 -1.55 13.22
CA HIS A 66 10.15 -2.89 12.88
C HIS A 66 9.58 -4.03 13.76
N PRO A 67 8.25 -4.21 13.81
CA PRO A 67 7.65 -5.22 14.68
C PRO A 67 7.99 -6.66 14.32
N PHE A 68 8.33 -6.94 13.05
CA PHE A 68 8.73 -8.27 12.58
C PHE A 68 10.24 -8.35 12.36
N VAL A 69 10.79 -9.57 12.40
CA VAL A 69 12.20 -9.81 12.03
C VAL A 69 12.41 -9.52 10.54
N GLN A 70 11.46 -9.93 9.68
CA GLN A 70 11.47 -9.67 8.24
C GLN A 70 10.10 -9.23 7.71
N GLY A 71 10.13 -8.61 6.53
CA GLY A 71 8.91 -8.26 5.80
C GLY A 71 8.23 -6.96 6.22
N ASN A 72 8.78 -6.19 7.17
CA ASN A 72 8.19 -4.95 7.71
C ASN A 72 7.70 -3.97 6.62
N LYS A 73 8.54 -3.69 5.62
CA LYS A 73 8.16 -2.79 4.52
C LYS A 73 7.03 -3.37 3.68
N ARG A 74 7.06 -4.67 3.39
CA ARG A 74 6.06 -5.36 2.56
C ARG A 74 4.70 -5.38 3.23
N ILE A 75 4.65 -5.74 4.52
CA ILE A 75 3.39 -5.71 5.28
C ILE A 75 2.87 -4.27 5.46
N ALA A 76 3.76 -3.29 5.66
CA ALA A 76 3.38 -1.89 5.79
C ALA A 76 2.73 -1.35 4.50
N PHE A 77 3.30 -1.66 3.33
CA PHE A 77 2.71 -1.31 2.05
C PHE A 77 1.38 -2.03 1.79
N LEU A 78 1.29 -3.33 2.13
CA LEU A 78 0.05 -4.10 1.97
C LEU A 78 -1.08 -3.50 2.81
N LEU A 79 -0.85 -3.25 4.10
CA LEU A 79 -1.89 -2.70 4.98
C LEU A 79 -2.31 -1.30 4.57
N ALA A 80 -1.37 -0.43 4.21
CA ALA A 80 -1.71 0.89 3.70
C ALA A 80 -2.58 0.81 2.44
N ALA A 81 -2.27 -0.11 1.51
CA ALA A 81 -3.09 -0.35 0.34
C ALA A 81 -4.47 -0.90 0.69
N LEU A 82 -4.57 -1.87 1.61
CA LEU A 82 -5.85 -2.44 2.07
C LEU A 82 -6.73 -1.40 2.75
N ILE A 83 -6.15 -0.53 3.59
CA ILE A 83 -6.88 0.59 4.22
C ILE A 83 -7.50 1.48 3.14
N LEU A 84 -6.73 1.86 2.13
CA LEU A 84 -7.25 2.68 1.04
C LEU A 84 -8.31 1.91 0.25
N LEU A 85 -8.02 0.70 -0.23
CA LEU A 85 -8.93 -0.14 -1.01
C LEU A 85 -10.28 -0.38 -0.31
N ARG A 86 -10.28 -0.67 0.99
CA ARG A 86 -11.50 -0.98 1.77
C ARG A 86 -12.33 0.27 2.10
N ASN A 87 -11.71 1.44 2.20
CA ASN A 87 -12.42 2.71 2.41
C ASN A 87 -12.79 3.40 1.09
N ASP A 88 -12.25 2.94 -0.03
CA ASP A 88 -12.52 3.49 -1.34
C ASP A 88 -13.72 2.80 -2.01
N THR A 89 -14.92 3.32 -1.71
CA THR A 89 -16.09 3.20 -2.62
C THR A 89 -15.90 4.02 -3.92
N SER A 90 -14.77 4.73 -4.07
CA SER A 90 -14.45 5.61 -5.19
C SER A 90 -13.15 5.25 -5.93
N LEU A 91 -12.69 4.00 -5.89
CA LEU A 91 -11.81 3.43 -6.95
C LEU A 91 -12.55 3.30 -8.30
N GLN A 92 -13.66 4.01 -8.47
CA GLN A 92 -13.89 4.81 -9.68
C GLN A 92 -13.00 6.07 -9.73
N ALA A 93 -11.70 5.96 -9.44
CA ALA A 93 -10.77 6.79 -10.15
C ALA A 93 -10.97 6.34 -11.61
N PRO A 94 -11.50 7.16 -12.52
CA PRO A 94 -11.49 6.75 -13.91
C PRO A 94 -10.02 6.47 -14.18
N MET A 95 -9.75 5.26 -14.66
CA MET A 95 -8.63 4.98 -15.54
C MET A 95 -8.67 6.11 -16.58
N ARG A 96 -8.06 7.26 -16.26
CA ARG A 96 -7.85 8.37 -17.19
C ARG A 96 -6.76 7.86 -18.08
N ARG A 97 -7.23 7.03 -19.02
CA ARG A 97 -6.65 6.69 -20.30
C ARG A 97 -5.57 7.72 -20.63
N THR A 98 -4.32 7.31 -20.52
CA THR A 98 -3.13 8.07 -20.92
C THR A 98 -3.04 8.22 -22.45
N THR A 99 -4.16 8.42 -23.14
CA THR A 99 -4.21 8.67 -24.59
C THR A 99 -4.95 9.97 -24.95
N ALA A 100 -5.03 10.95 -24.06
CA ALA A 100 -5.64 12.26 -24.36
C ALA A 100 -4.63 13.43 -24.43
N TRP A 101 -3.32 13.16 -24.52
CA TRP A 101 -2.29 14.21 -24.67
C TRP A 101 -1.58 14.22 -26.04
N TYR A 102 -2.03 13.41 -27.02
CA TYR A 102 -1.59 13.51 -28.42
C TYR A 102 -2.56 14.29 -29.34
N GLY A 103 -3.59 14.96 -28.78
CA GLY A 103 -4.62 15.69 -29.54
C GLY A 103 -4.49 17.22 -29.53
N LYS A 104 -3.47 17.79 -28.89
CA LYS A 104 -3.24 19.25 -28.81
C LYS A 104 -1.86 19.68 -29.31
N LEU A 105 -1.34 19.00 -30.33
CA LEU A 105 -0.32 19.61 -31.18
C LEU A 105 -1.05 20.48 -32.22
N PRO A 106 -0.74 21.79 -32.35
CA PRO A 106 -1.25 22.57 -33.46
C PRO A 106 -0.82 21.90 -34.76
N LYS A 107 -1.77 21.70 -35.68
CA LYS A 107 -1.48 21.17 -37.03
C LYS A 107 -0.41 22.06 -37.65
N ALA A 108 0.76 21.50 -37.95
CA ALA A 108 1.73 22.13 -38.82
C ALA A 108 1.01 22.44 -40.14
N GLY A 109 0.91 23.72 -40.49
CA GLY A 109 0.27 24.15 -41.72
C GLY A 109 1.04 23.60 -42.92
N SER A 110 0.46 22.61 -43.60
CA SER A 110 0.83 22.30 -44.97
C SER A 110 0.22 23.38 -45.86
N CYS A 111 0.96 24.47 -46.06
CA CYS A 111 0.72 25.38 -47.17
C CYS A 111 0.94 24.59 -48.46
N GLY A 112 -0.16 24.21 -49.11
CA GLY A 112 -0.13 23.61 -50.43
C GLY A 112 0.41 24.63 -51.43
N LYS A 113 1.45 24.23 -52.15
CA LYS A 113 1.78 24.84 -53.44
C LYS A 113 0.71 24.39 -54.44
N ASN A 114 -0.11 25.33 -54.90
CA ASN A 114 -0.78 25.22 -56.18
C ASN A 114 0.01 26.11 -57.16
N TYR A 115 0.30 25.53 -58.33
CA TYR A 115 1.09 26.03 -59.46
C TYR A 115 2.61 25.83 -59.36
#